data_AF-A0A1E5WL14-F1
#
_entry.id   AF-A0A1E5WL14-F1
#
_cell.length_a   1.000
_cell.length_b   1.000
_cell.length_c   1.000
_cell.angle_alpha   90.00
_cell.angle_beta   90.00
_cell.angle_gamma   90.00
#
_symmetry.space_group_name_H-M   'P 1'
#
loop_
_entity.id
_entity.type
_entity.pdbx_description
1 polymer ?
#
loop_
_entity_poly.entity_id
_entity_poly.type
_entity_poly.pdbx_seq_one_letter_code
_entity_poly.pdbx_strand_id
1 'polypeptide(L)' 'LALPDGTALTGDSKFSELGADSLDTVEIVMGLEEAFNITVDETSAQDIATVQDAADLIEKLVLEKGA' A
#
# COMPACT_ATOMS: atom_id res chain seq x y z
N LEU A 1 -0.80 4.75 -12.03
CA LEU A 1 -2.28 4.58 -11.88
C LEU A 1 -3.08 5.40 -12.88
N ALA A 2 -3.96 4.75 -13.64
CA ALA A 2 -4.92 5.39 -14.54
C ALA A 2 -6.34 5.38 -13.94
N LEU A 3 -6.52 6.05 -12.80
CA LEU A 3 -7.83 6.18 -12.16
C LEU A 3 -8.58 7.42 -12.69
N PRO A 4 -9.87 7.30 -13.07
CA PRO A 4 -10.72 8.45 -13.33
C PRO A 4 -10.83 9.37 -12.11
N ASP A 5 -10.82 10.68 -12.33
CA ASP A 5 -11.10 11.67 -11.29
C ASP A 5 -12.48 11.39 -10.68
N GLY A 6 -12.51 11.13 -9.36
CA GLY A 6 -13.75 10.79 -8.63
C GLY A 6 -13.94 9.30 -8.35
N THR A 7 -12.95 8.44 -8.64
CA THR A 7 -13.00 7.05 -8.19
C THR A 7 -13.02 6.99 -6.66
N ALA A 8 -14.09 6.44 -6.10
CA ALA A 8 -14.20 6.25 -4.66
C ALA A 8 -13.20 5.16 -4.23
N LEU A 9 -12.18 5.57 -3.49
CA LEU A 9 -11.23 4.66 -2.85
C LEU A 9 -11.82 4.20 -1.51
N THR A 10 -12.03 2.90 -1.37
CA THR A 10 -12.45 2.25 -0.13
C THR A 10 -11.36 1.30 0.35
N GLY A 11 -11.40 0.91 1.62
CA GLY A 11 -10.47 -0.11 2.14
C GLY A 11 -10.52 -1.42 1.35
N ASP A 12 -11.71 -1.82 0.88
CA ASP A 12 -11.91 -3.02 0.06
C ASP A 12 -11.39 -2.89 -1.39
N SER A 13 -10.98 -1.70 -1.81
CA SER A 13 -10.46 -1.47 -3.16
C SER A 13 -9.15 -2.20 -3.36
N LYS A 14 -9.05 -3.02 -4.41
CA LYS A 14 -7.82 -3.75 -4.73
C LYS A 14 -6.89 -2.90 -5.58
N PHE A 15 -5.59 -2.96 -5.30
CA PHE A 15 -4.58 -2.25 -6.11
C PHE A 15 -4.66 -2.63 -7.60
N SER A 16 -4.94 -3.90 -7.89
CA SER A 16 -5.16 -4.39 -9.25
C SER A 16 -6.42 -3.81 -9.91
N GLU A 17 -7.50 -3.59 -9.16
CA GLU A 17 -8.73 -2.94 -9.66
C GLU A 17 -8.54 -1.44 -9.85
N LEU A 18 -7.64 -0.84 -9.07
CA LEU A 18 -7.21 0.55 -9.23
C LEU A 18 -6.28 0.76 -10.42
N GLY A 19 -5.91 -0.33 -11.11
CA GLY A 19 -4.98 -0.28 -12.23
C GLY A 19 -3.56 0.08 -11.79
N ALA A 20 -3.19 -0.28 -10.56
CA ALA A 20 -1.80 -0.32 -10.15
C ALA A 20 -1.17 -1.59 -10.74
N ASP A 21 -0.21 -1.40 -11.63
CA ASP A 21 0.61 -2.49 -12.13
C ASP A 21 1.74 -2.86 -11.13
N SER A 22 2.58 -3.82 -11.49
CA SER A 22 3.70 -4.23 -10.65
C SER A 22 4.73 -3.12 -10.40
N LEU A 23 4.83 -2.12 -11.30
CA LEU A 23 5.73 -0.99 -11.15
C LEU A 23 5.11 0.09 -10.26
N ASP A 24 3.83 0.41 -10.47
CA ASP A 24 3.03 1.31 -9.63
C ASP A 24 3.04 0.82 -8.17
N THR A 25 2.89 -0.49 -7.96
CA THR A 25 2.90 -1.08 -6.61
C THR A 25 4.24 -0.84 -5.90
N VAL A 26 5.36 -0.96 -6.62
CA VAL A 26 6.69 -0.68 -6.07
C VAL A 26 6.83 0.79 -5.69
N GLU A 27 6.39 1.72 -6.56
CA GLU A 27 6.43 3.16 -6.26
C GLU A 27 5.57 3.52 -5.04
N ILE A 28 4.37 2.93 -4.91
CA ILE A 28 3.49 3.12 -3.76
C ILE A 28 4.17 2.65 -2.48
N VAL A 29 4.72 1.42 -2.47
CA VAL A 29 5.39 0.85 -1.31
C VAL A 29 6.58 1.72 -0.91
N MET A 30 7.43 2.12 -1.87
CA MET A 30 8.56 3.01 -1.59
C MET A 30 8.12 4.37 -1.01
N GLY A 31 7.04 4.95 -1.52
CA GLY A 31 6.48 6.20 -1.00
C GLY A 31 5.93 6.06 0.42
N LEU A 32 5.30 4.92 0.74
CA LEU A 32 4.81 4.60 2.08
C LEU A 32 5.97 4.36 3.05
N GLU A 33 6.99 3.63 2.64
CA GLU A 33 8.22 3.45 3.41
C GLU A 33 8.88 4.77 3.78
N GLU A 34 9.01 5.70 2.83
CA GLU A 34 9.60 7.01 3.09
C GLU A 34 8.68 7.89 3.95
N ALA A 35 7.37 7.92 3.68
CA ALA A 35 6.42 8.77 4.40
C ALA A 35 6.23 8.36 5.87
N PHE A 36 6.15 7.06 6.14
CA PHE A 36 6.00 6.51 7.50
C PHE A 36 7.34 6.08 8.11
N ASN A 37 8.42 6.21 7.34
CA ASN A 37 9.77 5.82 7.70
C ASN A 37 9.84 4.31 8.10
N ILE A 38 9.02 3.46 7.51
CA ILE A 38 8.96 2.01 7.75
C ILE A 38 9.78 1.24 6.72
N THR A 39 9.92 -0.06 6.92
CA THR A 39 10.47 -0.99 5.92
C THR A 39 9.45 -2.09 5.68
N VAL A 40 9.02 -2.23 4.44
CA VAL A 40 8.05 -3.23 4.00
C VAL A 40 8.81 -4.29 3.23
N ASP A 41 8.82 -5.51 3.75
CA ASP A 41 9.43 -6.63 3.04
C ASP A 41 8.67 -6.93 1.75
N GLU A 42 9.40 -7.38 0.73
CA GLU A 42 8.83 -7.73 -0.58
C GLU A 42 7.72 -8.80 -0.46
N THR A 43 7.86 -9.72 0.50
CA THR A 43 6.85 -10.75 0.80
C THR A 43 5.58 -10.13 1.39
N SER A 44 5.73 -9.19 2.32
CA SER A 44 4.62 -8.45 2.91
C SER A 44 3.91 -7.58 1.87
N ALA A 45 4.67 -6.95 0.96
CA ALA A 45 4.12 -6.18 -0.15
C ALA A 45 3.35 -7.05 -1.14
N GLN A 46 3.77 -8.29 -1.38
CA GLN A 46 3.05 -9.25 -2.22
C GLN A 46 1.74 -9.75 -1.59
N ASP A 47 1.67 -9.78 -0.26
CA ASP A 47 0.46 -10.17 0.49
C ASP A 47 -0.60 -9.04 0.52
N ILE A 48 -0.23 -7.81 0.17
CA ILE A 48 -1.17 -6.67 0.07
C ILE A 48 -2.05 -6.84 -1.18
N ALA A 49 -3.34 -7.15 -0.97
CA ALA A 49 -4.32 -7.21 -2.05
C ALA A 49 -5.19 -5.95 -2.12
N THR A 50 -5.56 -5.41 -0.96
CA THR A 50 -6.48 -4.27 -0.81
C THR A 50 -5.81 -3.08 -0.14
N VAL A 51 -6.40 -1.89 -0.32
CA VAL A 51 -5.95 -0.66 0.36
C VAL A 51 -6.00 -0.83 1.88
N GLN A 52 -6.98 -1.58 2.40
CA GLN A 52 -7.05 -1.89 3.83
C GLN A 52 -5.87 -2.74 4.29
N ASP A 53 -5.50 -3.78 3.53
CA ASP A 53 -4.35 -4.64 3.87
C ASP A 53 -3.05 -3.81 3.96
N ALA A 54 -2.87 -2.87 3.02
CA ALA A 54 -1.72 -1.95 3.06
C ALA A 54 -1.75 -1.07 4.31
N ALA A 55 -2.91 -0.48 4.63
CA ALA A 55 -3.08 0.38 5.79
C ALA A 55 -2.79 -0.37 7.10
N ASP A 56 -3.32 -1.58 7.24
CA ASP A 56 -3.13 -2.43 8.41
C ASP A 56 -1.65 -2.84 8.57
N LEU A 57 -0.98 -3.16 7.45
CA LEU A 57 0.44 -3.48 7.44
C LEU A 57 1.29 -2.28 7.89
N ILE A 58 1.03 -1.09 7.34
CA ILE A 58 1.72 0.15 7.72
C ILE A 58 1.51 0.42 9.20
N GLU A 59 0.27 0.35 9.70
CA GLU A 59 -0.03 0.59 11.10
C GLU A 59 0.76 -0.35 12.01
N LYS A 60 0.80 -1.64 11.68
CA LYS A 60 1.59 -2.63 12.41
C LYS A 60 3.09 -2.30 12.41
N LEU A 61 3.66 -1.97 11.26
CA LEU A 61 5.08 -1.66 11.13
C LEU A 61 5.45 -0.36 11.86
N VAL A 62 4.59 0.66 11.80
CA VAL A 62 4.77 1.91 12.54
C VAL A 62 4.74 1.67 14.05
N LEU A 63 3.80 0.84 14.53
CA LEU A 63 3.71 0.45 15.94
C LEU A 63 4.95 -0.34 16.40
N GLU A 64 5.42 -1.30 15.60
CA GLU A 64 6.61 -2.10 15.91
C GLU A 64 7.89 -1.25 15.90
N LYS A 65 7.98 -0.25 15.02
CA LYS A 65 9.13 0.67 14.96
C LYS A 65 9.17 1.67 16.13
N GLY A 66 8.01 2.02 16.68
CA GLY A 66 7.88 2.95 17.81
C GLY A 66 8.04 2.32 19.19
N ALA A 67 8.08 0.98 19.28
CA ALA A 67 8.29 0.21 20.52
C ALA A 67 9.78 0.00 20.83
#